data_AF-A0A940UQ11-F1
#
_entry.id   AF-A0A940UQ11-F1
#
_cell.length_a   1.000
_cell.length_b   1.000
_cell.length_c   1.000
_cell.angle_alpha   90.00
_cell.angle_beta   90.00
_cell.angle_gamma   90.00
#
_symmetry.space_group_name_H-M   'P 1'
#
loop_
_entity.id
_entity.type
_entity.pdbx_description
1 polymer ?
#
loop_
_entity_poly.entity_id
_entity_poly.type
_entity_poly.pdbx_seq_one_letter_code
_entity_poly.pdbx_strand_id
1 'polypeptide(L)'
;MHIIEFSKLILLFETALVAVVSGFVLFFCYLSISSDYSGSLPYLTTMITAVWAAYGASISFYQSKSGKENVKKIEVSAAASNTDQDSD
;
A
#
# COMPACT_ATOMS: atom_id res chain seq x y z
N MET A 1 20.92 12.52 -0.10
CA MET A 1 19.72 12.40 0.76
C MET A 1 18.54 12.15 -0.15
N HIS A 2 18.05 10.91 -0.23
CA HIS A 2 16.99 10.54 -1.17
C HIS A 2 15.66 11.08 -0.61
N ILE A 3 15.08 12.08 -1.26
CA ILE A 3 13.76 12.62 -0.87
C ILE A 3 12.74 11.53 -1.19
N ILE A 4 12.07 11.03 -0.16
CA ILE A 4 11.01 10.03 -0.32
C ILE A 4 9.89 10.71 -1.12
N GLU A 5 9.52 10.13 -2.27
CA GLU A 5 8.40 10.63 -3.07
C GLU A 5 7.12 10.64 -2.22
N PHE A 6 6.31 11.68 -2.37
CA PHE A 6 5.07 11.87 -1.61
C PHE A 6 4.16 10.61 -1.63
N SER A 7 4.09 9.93 -2.76
CA SER A 7 3.35 8.67 -2.94
C SER A 7 3.91 7.48 -2.14
N LYS A 8 5.21 7.44 -1.86
CA LYS A 8 5.81 6.42 -0.99
C LYS A 8 5.62 6.76 0.48
N LEU A 9 5.65 8.05 0.82
CA LEU A 9 5.40 8.52 2.18
C LEU A 9 3.97 8.21 2.62
N ILE A 10 2.98 8.51 1.77
CA ILE A 10 1.57 8.22 2.10
C ILE A 10 1.33 6.71 2.25
N LEU A 11 1.96 5.89 1.40
CA LEU A 11 1.88 4.42 1.49
C LEU A 11 2.46 3.91 2.82
N LEU A 12 3.57 4.47 3.27
CA LEU A 12 4.17 4.13 4.57
C LEU A 12 3.24 4.46 5.73
N PHE A 13 2.62 5.65 5.72
CA PHE A 13 1.64 6.05 6.73
C PHE A 13 0.42 5.13 6.73
N GLU A 14 -0.05 4.72 5.55
CA GLU A 14 -1.17 3.80 5.41
C GLU A 14 -0.82 2.42 5.96
N THR A 15 0.36 1.87 5.63
CA THR A 15 0.84 0.60 6.22
C THR A 15 0.94 0.69 7.73
N ALA A 16 1.45 1.80 8.27
CA ALA A 16 1.53 2.01 9.72
C ALA A 16 0.13 2.05 10.37
N LEU A 17 -0.83 2.74 9.73
CA LEU A 17 -2.21 2.80 10.19
C LEU A 17 -2.87 1.42 10.17
N VAL A 18 -2.68 0.64 9.10
CA VAL A 18 -3.18 -0.74 8.98
C VAL A 18 -2.62 -1.62 10.10
N ALA A 19 -1.32 -1.49 10.39
CA ALA A 19 -0.67 -2.24 11.47
C ALA A 19 -1.23 -1.88 12.85
N VAL A 20 -1.42 -0.58 13.12
CA VAL A 20 -2.01 -0.09 14.38
C VAL A 20 -3.44 -0.61 14.55
N VAL A 21 -4.28 -0.47 13.53
CA VAL A 21 -5.67 -0.95 13.58
C VAL A 21 -5.73 -2.47 13.77
N SER A 22 -4.88 -3.21 13.06
CA SER A 22 -4.79 -4.66 13.22
C SER A 22 -4.40 -5.04 14.66
N GLY A 23 -3.48 -4.30 15.27
CA GLY A 23 -3.09 -4.47 16.67
C GLY A 23 -4.26 -4.25 17.63
N PHE A 24 -5.06 -3.20 17.44
CA PHE A 24 -6.26 -2.95 18.25
C PHE A 24 -7.30 -4.07 18.10
N VAL A 25 -7.54 -4.56 16.88
CA VAL A 25 -8.49 -5.66 16.63
C VAL A 25 -8.05 -6.92 17.38
N LEU A 26 -6.76 -7.25 17.36
CA LEU A 26 -6.21 -8.38 18.11
C LEU A 26 -6.33 -8.18 19.62
N PHE A 27 -6.10 -6.96 20.12
CA PHE A 27 -6.28 -6.63 21.53
C PHE A 27 -7.74 -6.80 21.98
N PHE A 28 -8.71 -6.32 21.20
CA PHE A 28 -10.12 -6.53 21.50
C PHE A 28 -10.52 -8.00 21.46
N CYS A 29 -9.95 -8.77 20.52
CA CYS A 29 -10.17 -10.21 20.47
C CYS A 29 -9.64 -10.91 21.74
N TYR A 30 -8.44 -10.54 22.19
CA TYR A 30 -7.86 -11.02 23.45
C TYR A 30 -8.72 -10.63 24.68
N LEU A 31 -9.19 -9.39 24.74
CA LEU A 31 -10.07 -8.92 25.81
C LEU A 31 -11.40 -9.68 25.84
N SER A 32 -11.96 -9.98 24.67
CA SER A 32 -13.20 -10.75 24.55
C SER A 32 -13.04 -12.18 25.08
N ILE A 33 -11.91 -12.83 24.81
CA ILE A 33 -11.58 -14.15 25.36
C ILE A 33 -11.40 -14.06 26.88
N SER A 34 -10.68 -13.04 27.36
CA SER A 34 -10.42 -12.85 28.79
C SER A 34 -11.67 -12.51 29.60
N SER A 35 -12.72 -12.02 28.95
CA SER A 35 -13.99 -11.65 29.58
C SER A 35 -15.08 -12.72 29.41
N ASP A 36 -14.74 -13.92 28.90
CA ASP A 36 -15.67 -15.01 28.58
C ASP A 36 -16.85 -14.56 27.70
N TYR A 37 -16.62 -13.59 26.81
CA TYR A 37 -17.66 -13.09 25.93
C TYR A 37 -17.92 -14.11 24.81
N SER A 38 -19.04 -14.81 24.91
CA SER A 38 -19.46 -15.85 23.96
C SER A 38 -20.18 -15.33 22.70
N GLY A 39 -20.35 -14.02 22.57
CA GLY A 39 -21.02 -13.40 21.42
C GLY A 39 -20.14 -13.27 20.18
N SER A 40 -20.77 -13.15 19.01
CA SER A 40 -20.05 -12.81 17.78
C SER A 40 -19.63 -11.34 17.79
N LEU A 41 -18.44 -11.06 17.28
CA LEU A 41 -17.87 -9.71 17.18
C LEU A 41 -17.81 -9.23 15.71
N PRO A 42 -18.95 -9.17 14.98
CA PRO A 42 -18.93 -8.90 13.54
C PRO A 42 -18.34 -7.53 13.19
N TYR A 43 -18.47 -6.56 14.10
CA TYR A 43 -17.92 -5.22 13.93
C TYR A 43 -16.38 -5.21 13.83
N LEU A 44 -15.69 -6.08 14.58
CA LEU A 44 -14.23 -6.23 14.51
C LEU A 44 -13.81 -6.80 13.16
N THR A 45 -14.55 -7.79 12.65
CA THR A 45 -14.34 -8.36 11.32
C THR A 45 -14.59 -7.33 10.21
N THR A 46 -15.66 -6.53 10.31
CA THR A 46 -15.93 -5.45 9.34
C THR A 46 -14.83 -4.39 9.39
N MET A 47 -14.35 -4.02 10.58
CA MET A 47 -13.29 -3.02 10.72
C MET A 47 -11.98 -3.47 10.09
N ILE A 48 -11.53 -4.72 10.35
CA ILE A 48 -10.27 -5.23 9.79
C ILE A 48 -10.35 -5.40 8.27
N THR A 49 -11.49 -5.88 7.77
CA THR A 49 -11.69 -6.07 6.32
C THR A 49 -11.75 -4.74 5.58
N ALA A 50 -12.40 -3.71 6.14
CA ALA A 50 -12.45 -2.38 5.54
C ALA A 50 -11.05 -1.74 5.43
N VAL A 51 -10.23 -1.85 6.48
CA VAL A 51 -8.87 -1.29 6.49
C VAL A 51 -7.94 -2.01 5.52
N TRP A 52 -8.02 -3.34 5.44
CA TRP A 52 -7.26 -4.11 4.46
C TRP A 52 -7.72 -3.87 3.02
N ALA A 53 -9.02 -3.67 2.80
CA ALA A 53 -9.55 -3.32 1.49
C ALA A 53 -9.05 -1.96 1.00
N ALA A 54 -9.06 -0.94 1.88
CA ALA A 54 -8.50 0.38 1.57
C ALA A 54 -7.01 0.28 1.21
N TYR A 55 -6.23 -0.43 2.02
CA TYR A 55 -4.81 -0.66 1.77
C TYR A 55 -4.53 -1.36 0.43
N GLY A 56 -5.32 -2.40 0.11
CA GLY A 56 -5.22 -3.11 -1.16
C GLY A 56 -5.47 -2.21 -2.37
N ALA A 57 -6.44 -1.31 -2.28
CA ALA A 57 -6.72 -0.34 -3.33
C ALA A 57 -5.55 0.63 -3.54
N SER A 58 -4.98 1.15 -2.46
CA SER A 58 -3.86 2.10 -2.50
C SER A 58 -2.57 1.49 -3.06
N ILE A 59 -2.22 0.26 -2.65
CA ILE A 59 -1.09 -0.48 -3.25
C ILE A 59 -1.30 -0.70 -4.74
N SER A 60 -2.49 -1.13 -5.14
CA SER A 60 -2.79 -1.42 -6.55
C SER A 60 -2.64 -0.17 -7.41
N PHE A 61 -3.11 0.98 -6.90
CA PHE A 61 -2.93 2.26 -7.56
C PHE A 61 -1.45 2.66 -7.66
N TYR A 62 -0.68 2.47 -6.58
CA TYR A 62 0.74 2.76 -6.58
C TYR A 62 1.51 1.89 -7.59
N GLN A 63 1.23 0.59 -7.68
CA GLN A 63 1.86 -0.29 -8.65
C GLN A 63 1.50 0.08 -10.09
N SER A 64 0.24 0.44 -10.35
CA SER A 64 -0.19 0.91 -11.68
C SER A 64 0.55 2.19 -12.10
N LYS A 65 0.73 3.13 -11.16
CA LYS A 65 1.49 4.36 -11.40
C LYS A 65 2.97 4.06 -11.68
N SER A 66 3.62 3.29 -10.81
CA SER A 66 5.02 2.88 -10.94
C SER A 66 5.29 2.16 -12.27
N GLY A 67 4.38 1.26 -12.67
CA GLY A 67 4.47 0.58 -13.96
C GLY A 67 4.47 1.54 -15.14
N LYS A 68 3.56 2.52 -15.16
CA LYS A 68 3.49 3.55 -16.22
C LYS A 68 4.75 4.42 -16.26
N GLU A 69 5.29 4.81 -15.11
CA GLU A 69 6.53 5.60 -15.03
C GLU A 69 7.74 4.81 -15.55
N ASN A 70 7.81 3.51 -15.26
CA ASN A 70 8.89 2.65 -15.74
C ASN A 70 8.82 2.40 -17.26
N VAL A 71 7.63 2.18 -17.83
CA VAL A 71 7.46 2.05 -19.29
C VAL A 71 7.88 3.32 -20.02
N LYS A 72 7.43 4.48 -19.53
CA LYS A 72 7.83 5.78 -20.09
C LYS A 72 9.34 6.00 -20.03
N LYS A 73 10.00 5.55 -18.96
CA LYS A 73 11.45 5.64 -18.83
C LYS A 73 12.16 4.81 -19.90
N ILE A 74 11.69 3.59 -20.15
CA ILE A 74 12.23 2.69 -21.19
C ILE A 74 12.09 3.33 -22.58
N GLU A 75 10.92 3.86 -22.92
CA GLU A 75 10.67 4.53 -24.20
C GLU A 75 11.59 5.74 -24.43
N VAL A 76 11.81 6.56 -23.40
CA VAL A 76 12.73 7.70 -23.47
C VAL A 76 14.18 7.24 -23.66
N SER A 77 14.63 6.20 -22.94
CA SER A 77 15.97 5.64 -23.14
C SER A 77 16.15 4.96 -24.50
N ALA A 78 15.10 4.36 -25.06
CA ALA A 78 15.10 3.80 -26.41
C ALA A 78 15.14 4.91 -27.49
N ALA A 79 14.43 6.02 -27.29
CA ALA A 79 14.50 7.17 -28.20
C ALA A 79 15.90 7.83 -28.18
N ALA A 80 16.54 7.91 -27.02
CA ALA A 80 17.90 8.44 -26.87
C ALA A 80 18.94 7.60 -27.62
N SER A 81 18.87 6.26 -27.56
CA SER A 81 19.81 5.38 -28.27
C SER A 81 19.71 5.45 -29.79
N ASN A 82 18.53 5.79 -30.33
CA ASN A 82 18.33 5.92 -31.78
C ASN A 82 18.89 7.23 -32.35
N THR A 83 19.11 8.25 -31.52
CA THR A 83 19.62 9.55 -31.99
C THR A 83 21.16 9.54 -32.12
N ASP A 84 21.84 8.69 -31.34
CA ASP A 84 23.31 8.52 -31.42
C ASP A 84 23.76 7.69 -32.64
N GLN A 85 22.89 6.87 -33.24
CA GLN A 85 23.23 6.05 -34.41
C GLN A 85 23.15 6.79 -35.77
N ASP A 86 22.56 7.98 -35.82
CA ASP A 86 22.37 8.75 -37.06
C ASP A 86 23.48 9.80 -37.29
N SER A 87 24.58 9.72 -36.54
CA SER A 87 25.70 10.70 -36.55
C SER A 87 26.98 10.24 -37.27
N ASP A 88 26.99 9.06 -37.91
CA ASP A 88 28.15 8.53 -38.66
C ASP A 88 27.99 8.67 -40.18
#